data_AF-A0A443K7N4-F1
#
_entry.id   AF-A0A443K7N4-F1
#
_cell.length_a   1.000
_cell.length_b   1.000
_cell.length_c   1.000
_cell.angle_alpha   90.00
_cell.angle_beta   90.00
_cell.angle_gamma   90.00
#
_symmetry.space_group_name_H-M   'P 1'
#
loop_
_entity.id
_entity.type
_entity.pdbx_description
1 polymer ?
#
loop_
_entity_poly.entity_id
_entity_poly.type
_entity_poly.pdbx_seq_one_letter_code
_entity_poly.pdbx_strand_id
1 'polypeptide(L)'
;MNDMTPGMGHNLPPDPLDEAISAYSETLELAEGILTGQPVQNDTQMRQVDEVAKSLKEAKKAVEDAKEVEYRPFKDGCDRIVQKYQPTLKDLDTQIKGCNAMVKDFKVAKRKAQEEEQRRKDAEARRKMQEAEEAARAANAADLDAQREAEAKAREAKEAAHAAAEAKRDTVKGLRTVHKWAYEIDPASDPKAARRPALNDIAVNDPDAIAAFVDDYVARNFRNRPIAGVRTWSSMEAF
;
A
#
# COMPACT_ATOMS: atom_id res chain seq x y z
N MET A 1 38.27 -46.21 -28.94
CA MET A 1 38.53 -46.19 -27.49
C MET A 1 38.19 -44.79 -27.02
N ASN A 2 36.97 -44.58 -26.52
CA ASN A 2 36.62 -43.33 -25.84
C ASN A 2 36.79 -43.56 -24.35
N ASP A 3 37.79 -42.88 -23.81
CA ASP A 3 38.08 -42.72 -22.39
C ASP A 3 36.92 -41.94 -21.75
N MET A 4 36.07 -42.65 -21.00
CA MET A 4 35.03 -42.09 -20.14
C MET A 4 35.45 -42.29 -18.69
N THR A 5 36.57 -41.70 -18.31
CA THR A 5 36.89 -41.49 -16.90
C THR A 5 36.03 -40.32 -16.39
N PRO A 6 35.15 -40.53 -15.38
CA PRO A 6 34.39 -39.44 -14.78
C PRO A 6 35.34 -38.38 -14.22
N GLY A 7 35.17 -37.13 -14.63
CA GLY A 7 36.00 -36.01 -14.19
C GLY A 7 36.00 -35.88 -12.66
N MET A 8 37.19 -35.68 -12.09
CA MET A 8 37.39 -35.40 -10.67
C MET A 8 36.63 -34.11 -10.29
N GLY A 9 35.59 -34.21 -9.46
CA GLY A 9 34.76 -33.06 -9.06
C GLY A 9 33.25 -33.32 -8.97
N HIS A 10 32.77 -34.50 -9.38
CA HIS A 10 31.35 -34.88 -9.33
C HIS A 10 30.95 -35.64 -8.05
N ASN A 11 31.66 -35.45 -6.94
CA ASN A 11 31.17 -35.92 -5.65
C ASN A 11 30.28 -34.82 -5.04
N LEU A 12 28.99 -34.86 -5.35
CA LEU A 12 28.01 -34.07 -4.61
C LEU A 12 27.99 -34.62 -3.18
N PRO A 13 28.30 -33.81 -2.15
CA PRO A 13 28.13 -34.26 -0.78
C PRO A 13 26.66 -34.68 -0.55
N PRO A 14 26.39 -35.61 0.38
CA PRO A 14 25.02 -35.96 0.76
C PRO A 14 24.21 -34.70 1.10
N ASP A 15 22.95 -34.67 0.67
CA ASP A 15 22.04 -33.58 1.02
C ASP A 15 21.87 -33.56 2.55
N PRO A 16 22.15 -32.45 3.25
CA PRO A 16 21.97 -32.33 4.69
C PRO A 16 20.56 -32.67 5.18
N LEU A 17 19.54 -32.43 4.35
CA LEU A 17 18.16 -32.83 4.66
C LEU A 17 18.02 -34.36 4.66
N ASP A 18 18.54 -35.01 3.63
CA ASP A 18 18.48 -36.47 3.49
C ASP A 18 19.26 -37.16 4.61
N GLU A 19 20.43 -36.63 4.98
CA GLU A 19 21.22 -37.14 6.11
C GLU A 19 20.48 -36.97 7.45
N ALA A 20 19.86 -35.81 7.67
CA ALA A 20 19.11 -35.54 8.89
C ALA A 20 17.86 -36.42 9.05
N ILE A 21 17.13 -36.69 7.96
CA ILE A 21 15.89 -37.46 8.02
C ILE A 21 16.12 -38.97 8.01
N SER A 22 17.18 -39.45 7.35
CA SER A 22 17.49 -40.88 7.25
C SER A 22 17.74 -41.53 8.62
N ALA A 23 18.23 -40.78 9.60
CA ALA A 23 18.41 -41.27 10.98
C ALA A 23 17.10 -41.59 11.70
N TYR A 24 15.95 -41.14 11.18
CA TYR A 24 14.64 -41.26 11.82
C TYR A 24 13.61 -42.01 10.97
N SER A 25 14.01 -42.66 9.87
CA SER A 25 13.09 -43.37 8.97
C SER A 25 12.17 -44.37 9.71
N GLU A 26 12.72 -45.16 10.63
CA GLU A 26 11.94 -46.09 11.45
C GLU A 26 10.91 -45.39 12.37
N THR A 27 11.27 -44.22 12.91
CA THR A 27 10.35 -43.40 13.73
C THR A 27 9.21 -42.84 12.90
N LEU A 28 9.48 -42.43 11.66
CA LEU A 28 8.46 -41.91 10.74
C LEU A 28 7.47 -43.01 10.35
N GLU A 29 7.97 -44.19 9.97
CA GLU A 29 7.12 -45.35 9.67
C GLU A 29 6.25 -45.76 10.88
N LEU A 30 6.82 -45.74 12.09
CA LEU A 30 6.08 -46.03 13.31
C LEU A 30 5.00 -44.98 13.62
N ALA A 31 5.30 -43.69 13.38
CA ALA A 31 4.33 -42.61 13.55
C ALA A 31 3.14 -42.74 12.60
N GLU A 32 3.38 -43.09 11.34
CA GLU A 32 2.33 -43.34 10.35
C GLU A 32 1.39 -44.47 10.80
N GLY A 33 1.95 -45.53 11.39
CA GLY A 33 1.16 -46.63 11.96
C GLY A 33 0.30 -46.26 13.17
N ILE A 34 0.72 -45.26 13.96
CA ILE A 34 0.01 -44.81 15.17
C ILE A 34 -1.06 -43.76 14.84
N LEU A 35 -0.80 -42.85 13.91
CA LEU A 35 -1.64 -41.68 13.61
C LEU A 35 -2.85 -42.02 12.70
N THR A 36 -3.64 -43.02 13.10
CA THR A 36 -4.80 -43.53 12.34
C THR A 36 -6.13 -42.83 12.66
N GLY A 37 -6.14 -41.87 13.59
CA GLY A 37 -7.33 -41.14 14.04
C GLY A 37 -8.16 -41.84 15.11
N GLN A 38 -7.70 -42.98 15.62
CA GLN A 38 -8.35 -43.68 16.74
C GLN A 38 -7.89 -43.11 18.09
N PRO A 39 -8.80 -42.96 19.08
CA PRO A 39 -8.42 -42.54 20.42
C PRO A 39 -7.62 -43.63 21.14
N VAL A 40 -6.69 -43.20 21.99
CA VAL A 40 -5.94 -44.08 22.90
C VAL A 40 -6.90 -44.75 23.89
N GLN A 41 -6.78 -46.06 24.07
CA GLN A 41 -7.69 -46.87 24.88
C GLN A 41 -7.07 -47.39 26.19
N ASN A 42 -5.75 -47.30 26.36
CA ASN A 42 -5.04 -47.77 27.55
C ASN A 42 -3.68 -47.07 27.74
N ASP A 43 -3.12 -47.20 28.95
CA ASP A 43 -1.85 -46.58 29.35
C ASP A 43 -0.65 -47.04 28.51
N THR A 44 -0.65 -48.27 27.98
CA THR A 44 0.43 -48.78 27.12
C THR A 44 0.45 -48.03 25.79
N GLN A 45 -0.73 -47.83 25.17
CA GLN A 45 -0.87 -47.03 23.94
C GLN A 45 -0.49 -45.57 24.18
N MET A 46 -0.86 -45.00 25.34
CA MET A 46 -0.46 -43.63 25.70
C MET A 46 1.07 -43.48 25.73
N ARG A 47 1.78 -44.39 26.41
CA ARG A 47 3.25 -44.34 26.52
C ARG A 47 3.95 -44.52 25.17
N GLN A 48 3.44 -45.40 24.31
CA GLN A 48 3.96 -45.58 22.95
C GLN A 48 3.79 -44.32 22.10
N VAL A 49 2.62 -43.67 22.19
CA VAL A 49 2.37 -42.39 21.51
C VAL A 49 3.32 -41.30 22.02
N ASP A 50 3.54 -41.22 23.34
CA ASP A 50 4.45 -40.23 23.94
C ASP A 50 5.92 -40.42 23.51
N GLU A 51 6.40 -41.67 23.43
CA GLU A 51 7.76 -42.00 22.96
C GLU A 51 7.96 -41.62 21.50
N VAL A 52 7.01 -41.96 20.62
CA VAL A 52 7.07 -41.58 19.20
C VAL A 52 6.97 -40.07 19.03
N ALA A 53 6.09 -39.40 19.78
CA ALA A 53 6.00 -37.95 19.75
C ALA A 53 7.30 -37.27 20.21
N LYS A 54 8.07 -37.89 21.12
CA LYS A 54 9.39 -37.41 21.51
C LYS A 54 10.40 -37.57 20.37
N SER A 55 10.51 -38.76 19.78
CA SER A 55 11.44 -39.02 18.68
C SER A 55 11.14 -38.18 17.43
N LEU A 56 9.86 -37.91 17.12
CA LEU A 56 9.48 -36.98 16.05
C LEU A 56 9.93 -35.53 16.31
N LYS A 57 9.94 -35.08 17.58
CA LYS A 57 10.48 -33.74 17.92
C LYS A 57 11.99 -33.68 17.70
N GLU A 58 12.70 -34.77 17.97
CA GLU A 58 14.14 -34.89 17.71
C GLU A 58 14.43 -34.91 16.20
N ALA A 59 13.66 -35.67 15.42
CA ALA A 59 13.72 -35.67 13.95
C ALA A 59 13.49 -34.28 13.36
N LYS A 60 12.45 -33.58 13.83
CA LYS A 60 12.16 -32.21 13.43
C LYS A 60 13.33 -31.27 13.72
N LYS A 61 13.93 -31.38 14.91
CA LYS A 61 15.08 -30.56 15.30
C LYS A 61 16.28 -30.82 14.39
N ALA A 62 16.56 -32.09 14.06
CA ALA A 62 17.67 -32.44 13.16
C ALA A 62 17.50 -31.79 11.77
N VAL A 63 16.27 -31.79 11.23
CA VAL A 63 15.95 -31.09 9.96
C VAL A 63 16.09 -29.57 10.10
N GLU A 64 15.67 -28.98 11.23
CA GLU A 64 15.86 -27.55 11.49
C GLU A 64 17.34 -27.17 11.54
N ASP A 65 18.17 -27.98 12.20
CA ASP A 65 19.61 -27.76 12.30
C ASP A 65 20.29 -27.90 10.92
N ALA A 66 19.93 -28.91 10.12
CA ALA A 66 20.42 -29.09 8.76
C ALA A 66 20.07 -27.89 7.86
N LYS A 67 18.82 -27.43 7.91
CA LYS A 67 18.38 -26.22 7.20
C LYS A 67 19.20 -25.00 7.62
N GLU A 68 19.49 -24.81 8.92
CA GLU A 68 20.29 -23.67 9.37
C GLU A 68 21.74 -23.74 8.86
N VAL A 69 22.34 -24.93 8.76
CA VAL A 69 23.68 -25.11 8.17
C VAL A 69 23.71 -24.63 6.72
N GLU A 70 22.71 -25.00 5.93
CA GLU A 70 22.62 -24.58 4.53
C GLU A 70 22.27 -23.10 4.38
N TYR A 71 21.27 -22.61 5.12
CA TYR A 71 20.71 -21.27 4.96
C TYR A 71 21.61 -20.17 5.52
N ARG A 72 22.26 -20.40 6.67
CA ARG A 72 22.98 -19.37 7.42
C ARG A 72 24.08 -18.69 6.59
N PRO A 73 24.95 -19.39 5.83
CA PRO A 73 25.97 -18.75 5.01
C PRO A 73 25.41 -17.81 3.94
N PHE A 74 24.29 -18.17 3.31
CA PHE A 74 23.62 -17.31 2.34
C PHE A 74 23.03 -16.09 3.01
N LYS A 75 22.36 -16.27 4.15
CA LYS A 75 21.80 -15.15 4.91
C LYS A 75 22.90 -14.18 5.36
N ASP A 76 23.99 -14.69 5.93
CA ASP A 76 25.13 -13.87 6.34
C ASP A 76 25.80 -13.18 5.15
N GLY A 77 25.85 -13.84 3.98
CA GLY A 77 26.28 -13.25 2.71
C GLY A 77 25.40 -12.07 2.28
N CYS A 78 24.09 -12.27 2.26
CA CYS A 78 23.11 -11.23 1.97
C CYS A 78 23.21 -10.07 2.97
N ASP A 79 23.31 -10.36 4.27
CA ASP A 79 23.37 -9.36 5.33
C ASP A 79 24.66 -8.52 5.21
N ARG A 80 25.81 -9.14 4.90
CA ARG A 80 27.06 -8.41 4.63
C ARG A 80 26.93 -7.46 3.43
N ILE A 81 26.27 -7.89 2.36
CA ILE A 81 26.02 -7.03 1.19
C ILE A 81 25.10 -5.87 1.61
N VAL A 82 23.98 -6.14 2.27
CA VAL A 82 23.07 -5.10 2.73
C VAL A 82 23.80 -4.10 3.63
N GLN A 83 24.57 -4.57 4.61
CA GLN A 83 25.35 -3.72 5.51
C GLN A 83 26.42 -2.89 4.78
N LYS A 84 27.05 -3.43 3.74
CA LYS A 84 28.04 -2.70 2.92
C LYS A 84 27.40 -1.49 2.20
N TYR A 85 26.20 -1.66 1.65
CA TYR A 85 25.55 -0.62 0.84
C TYR A 85 24.68 0.34 1.67
N GLN A 86 24.16 -0.12 2.81
CA GLN A 86 23.20 0.65 3.61
C GLN A 86 23.71 2.06 4.02
N PRO A 87 24.96 2.26 4.48
CA PRO A 87 25.43 3.60 4.85
C PRO A 87 25.39 4.58 3.69
N THR A 88 25.85 4.16 2.51
CA THR A 88 25.85 4.99 1.30
C THR A 88 24.43 5.27 0.82
N LEU A 89 23.54 4.28 0.82
CA LEU A 89 22.14 4.49 0.45
C LEU A 89 21.46 5.49 1.41
N LYS A 90 21.70 5.37 2.72
CA LYS A 90 21.20 6.31 3.74
C LYS A 90 21.73 7.74 3.54
N ASP A 91 23.01 7.87 3.20
CA ASP A 91 23.61 9.18 2.92
C ASP A 91 23.01 9.81 1.65
N LEU A 92 22.90 9.04 0.57
CA LEU A 92 22.25 9.48 -0.67
C LEU A 92 20.80 9.90 -0.44
N ASP A 93 20.02 9.13 0.33
CA ASP A 93 18.66 9.51 0.73
C ASP A 93 18.63 10.83 1.50
N THR A 94 19.63 11.07 2.36
CA THR A 94 19.77 12.31 3.13
C THR A 94 20.07 13.49 2.22
N GLN A 95 21.00 13.33 1.27
CA GLN A 95 21.33 14.34 0.28
C GLN A 95 20.13 14.66 -0.63
N ILE A 96 19.42 13.64 -1.13
CA ILE A 96 18.19 13.79 -1.93
C ILE A 96 17.12 14.57 -1.15
N LYS A 97 16.92 14.24 0.13
CA LYS A 97 16.01 14.99 1.02
C LYS A 97 16.43 16.45 1.15
N GLY A 98 17.73 16.71 1.34
CA GLY A 98 18.29 18.06 1.39
C GLY A 98 18.01 18.86 0.12
N CYS A 99 18.33 18.32 -1.05
CA CYS A 99 18.05 18.96 -2.34
C CYS A 99 16.56 19.23 -2.54
N ASN A 100 15.70 18.26 -2.20
CA ASN A 100 14.25 18.43 -2.30
C ASN A 100 13.71 19.50 -1.34
N ALA A 101 14.26 19.59 -0.14
CA ALA A 101 13.89 20.63 0.83
C ALA A 101 14.26 22.03 0.31
N MET A 102 15.46 22.19 -0.28
CA MET A 102 15.90 23.47 -0.86
C MET A 102 14.97 23.97 -1.98
N VAL A 103 14.52 23.06 -2.87
CA VAL A 103 13.68 23.45 -4.03
C VAL A 103 12.19 23.47 -3.71
N LYS A 104 11.75 23.01 -2.53
CA LYS A 104 10.35 22.80 -2.18
C LYS A 104 9.52 24.08 -2.33
N ASP A 105 9.88 25.13 -1.60
CA ASP A 105 9.09 26.36 -1.57
C ASP A 105 9.14 27.10 -2.90
N PHE A 106 10.28 27.03 -3.59
CA PHE A 106 10.43 27.56 -4.95
C PHE A 106 9.49 26.85 -5.94
N LYS A 107 9.40 25.52 -5.92
CA LYS A 107 8.48 24.76 -6.77
C LYS A 107 7.02 25.10 -6.48
N VAL A 108 6.66 25.27 -5.21
CA VAL A 108 5.30 25.70 -4.80
C VAL A 108 4.99 27.10 -5.32
N ALA A 109 5.90 28.06 -5.13
CA ALA A 109 5.73 29.42 -5.61
C ALA A 109 5.63 29.48 -7.14
N LYS A 110 6.51 28.74 -7.85
CA LYS A 110 6.47 28.61 -9.30
C LYS A 110 5.13 28.03 -9.78
N ARG A 111 4.61 27.00 -9.10
CA ARG A 111 3.32 26.41 -9.46
C ARG A 111 2.18 27.40 -9.27
N LYS A 112 2.17 28.15 -8.16
CA LYS A 112 1.19 29.21 -7.92
C LYS A 112 1.25 30.31 -9.00
N ALA A 113 2.45 30.72 -9.39
CA ALA A 113 2.63 31.70 -10.46
C ALA A 113 2.13 31.18 -11.82
N GLN A 114 2.45 29.92 -12.17
CA GLN A 114 1.93 29.27 -13.38
C GLN A 114 0.39 29.14 -13.35
N GLU A 115 -0.22 28.83 -12.21
CA GLU A 115 -1.67 28.76 -12.07
C GLU A 115 -2.34 30.13 -12.21
N GLU A 116 -1.74 31.19 -11.68
CA GLU A 116 -2.22 32.55 -11.86
C GLU A 116 -2.10 33.02 -13.31
N GLU A 117 -0.97 32.74 -13.96
CA GLU A 117 -0.77 33.01 -15.39
C GLU A 117 -1.74 32.21 -16.26
N GLN A 118 -1.93 30.92 -15.97
CA GLN A 118 -2.90 30.07 -16.65
C GLN A 118 -4.31 30.63 -16.47
N ARG A 119 -4.70 31.03 -15.26
CA ARG A 119 -6.01 31.66 -15.02
C ARG A 119 -6.20 32.94 -15.83
N ARG A 120 -5.16 33.75 -15.99
CA ARG A 120 -5.19 34.95 -16.84
C ARG A 120 -5.35 34.61 -18.32
N LYS A 121 -4.57 33.64 -18.83
CA LYS A 121 -4.66 33.17 -20.23
C LYS A 121 -6.01 32.52 -20.54
N ASP A 122 -6.54 31.72 -19.61
CA ASP A 122 -7.86 31.10 -19.72
C ASP A 122 -8.97 32.17 -19.74
N ALA A 123 -8.86 33.21 -18.90
CA ALA A 123 -9.80 34.32 -18.89
C ALA A 123 -9.74 35.15 -20.19
N GLU A 124 -8.55 35.41 -20.72
CA GLU A 124 -8.36 36.12 -21.98
C GLU A 124 -8.89 35.30 -23.17
N ALA A 125 -8.58 34.00 -23.23
CA ALA A 125 -9.08 33.10 -24.26
C ALA A 125 -10.61 33.02 -24.23
N ARG A 126 -11.24 32.96 -23.04
CA ARG A 126 -12.69 33.02 -22.89
C ARG A 126 -13.27 34.34 -23.41
N ARG A 127 -12.66 35.48 -23.09
CA ARG A 127 -13.12 36.79 -23.56
C ARG A 127 -13.03 36.89 -25.08
N LYS A 128 -11.90 36.53 -25.67
CA LYS A 128 -11.70 36.55 -27.13
C LYS A 128 -12.63 35.57 -27.87
N MET A 129 -12.91 34.40 -27.29
CA MET A 129 -13.91 33.49 -27.85
C MET A 129 -15.33 34.10 -27.86
N GLN A 130 -15.73 34.80 -26.78
CA GLN A 130 -17.02 35.49 -26.74
C GLN A 130 -17.08 36.62 -27.78
N GLU A 131 -16.05 37.46 -27.86
CA GLU A 131 -15.95 38.54 -28.85
C GLU A 131 -15.97 38.02 -30.30
N ALA A 132 -15.32 36.88 -30.56
CA ALA A 132 -15.34 36.22 -31.86
C ALA A 132 -16.72 35.62 -32.20
N GLU A 133 -17.39 35.00 -31.23
CA GLU A 133 -18.74 34.46 -31.43
C GLU A 133 -19.76 35.56 -31.70
N GLU A 134 -19.70 36.67 -30.95
CA GLU A 134 -20.54 37.84 -31.16
C GLU A 134 -20.30 38.48 -32.53
N ALA A 135 -19.04 38.63 -32.94
CA ALA A 135 -18.69 39.17 -34.25
C ALA A 135 -19.14 38.25 -35.39
N ALA A 136 -18.97 36.93 -35.24
CA ALA A 136 -19.46 35.96 -36.22
C ALA A 136 -21.00 35.98 -36.33
N ARG A 137 -21.70 36.19 -35.21
CA ARG A 137 -23.17 36.30 -35.18
C ARG A 137 -23.67 37.61 -35.80
N ALA A 138 -22.93 38.70 -35.64
CA ALA A 138 -23.26 40.01 -36.18
C ALA A 138 -22.84 40.19 -37.65
N ALA A 139 -21.90 39.39 -38.15
CA ALA A 139 -21.39 39.49 -39.51
C ALA A 139 -22.47 39.15 -40.55
N ASN A 140 -22.74 40.10 -41.44
CA ASN A 140 -23.64 39.90 -42.57
C ASN A 140 -22.91 39.17 -43.71
N ALA A 141 -23.53 38.13 -44.27
CA ALA A 141 -22.95 37.36 -45.36
C ALA A 141 -22.70 38.17 -46.65
N ALA A 142 -23.39 39.30 -46.82
CA ALA A 142 -23.23 40.19 -47.97
C ALA A 142 -22.23 41.34 -47.73
N ASP A 143 -21.63 41.44 -46.53
CA ASP A 143 -20.66 42.47 -46.16
C ASP A 143 -19.26 41.86 -45.95
N LEU A 144 -18.35 42.15 -46.89
CA LEU A 144 -17.01 41.59 -46.90
C LEU A 144 -16.14 42.10 -45.74
N ASP A 145 -16.35 43.35 -45.29
CA ASP A 145 -15.56 43.92 -44.20
C ASP A 145 -16.03 43.34 -42.86
N ALA A 146 -17.35 43.14 -42.68
CA ALA A 146 -17.90 42.44 -41.53
C ALA A 146 -17.41 40.97 -41.44
N GLN A 147 -17.25 40.28 -42.58
CA GLN A 147 -16.67 38.94 -42.62
C GLN A 147 -15.18 38.94 -42.23
N ARG A 148 -14.39 39.89 -42.75
CA ARG A 148 -12.96 40.01 -42.42
C ARG A 148 -12.73 40.32 -40.95
N GLU A 149 -13.56 41.16 -40.33
CA GLU A 149 -13.49 41.44 -38.90
C GLU A 149 -13.84 40.21 -38.04
N ALA A 150 -14.87 39.45 -38.42
CA ALA A 150 -15.22 38.20 -37.73
C ALA A 150 -14.11 37.14 -37.86
N GLU A 151 -13.50 37.00 -39.04
CA GLU A 151 -12.37 36.09 -39.25
C GLU A 151 -11.12 36.52 -38.46
N ALA A 152 -10.83 37.82 -38.39
CA ALA A 152 -9.73 38.35 -37.60
C ALA A 152 -9.92 38.03 -36.11
N LYS A 153 -11.11 38.30 -35.55
CA LYS A 153 -11.45 37.97 -34.15
C LYS A 153 -11.42 36.46 -33.90
N ALA A 154 -11.88 35.65 -34.86
CA ALA A 154 -11.78 34.19 -34.76
C ALA A 154 -10.33 33.70 -34.75
N ARG A 155 -9.43 34.35 -35.49
CA ARG A 155 -7.99 34.03 -35.47
C ARG A 155 -7.37 34.40 -34.12
N GLU A 156 -7.66 35.59 -33.60
CA GLU A 156 -7.20 36.03 -32.28
C GLU A 156 -7.70 35.12 -31.14
N ALA A 157 -8.95 34.65 -31.22
CA ALA A 157 -9.50 33.68 -30.28
C ALA A 157 -8.77 32.32 -30.34
N LYS A 158 -8.45 31.83 -31.54
CA LYS A 158 -7.68 30.59 -31.73
C LYS A 158 -6.26 30.71 -31.19
N GLU A 159 -5.59 31.84 -31.46
CA GLU A 159 -4.24 32.12 -30.96
C GLU A 159 -4.24 32.19 -29.42
N ALA A 160 -5.22 32.86 -28.82
CA ALA A 160 -5.36 32.93 -27.35
C ALA A 160 -5.68 31.56 -26.73
N ALA A 161 -6.53 30.74 -27.37
CA ALA A 161 -6.81 29.39 -26.92
C ALA A 161 -5.56 28.48 -27.02
N HIS A 162 -4.75 28.64 -28.06
CA HIS A 162 -3.47 27.93 -28.18
C HIS A 162 -2.50 28.33 -27.07
N ALA A 163 -2.35 29.62 -26.80
CA ALA A 163 -1.48 30.12 -25.73
C ALA A 163 -1.92 29.64 -24.33
N ALA A 164 -3.22 29.55 -24.08
CA ALA A 164 -3.77 28.96 -22.85
C ALA A 164 -3.47 27.46 -22.74
N ALA A 165 -3.64 26.72 -23.85
CA ALA A 165 -3.34 25.29 -23.90
C ALA A 165 -1.85 24.99 -23.69
N GLU A 166 -0.94 25.81 -24.24
CA GLU A 166 0.50 25.68 -24.02
C GLU A 166 0.89 25.95 -22.56
N ALA A 167 0.32 26.99 -21.93
CA ALA A 167 0.56 27.28 -20.52
C ALA A 167 0.15 26.11 -19.60
N LYS A 168 -0.91 25.39 -19.96
CA LYS A 168 -1.38 24.21 -19.22
C LYS A 168 -0.43 23.00 -19.33
N ARG A 169 0.37 22.92 -20.40
CA ARG A 169 1.35 21.82 -20.61
C ARG A 169 2.60 21.99 -19.77
N ASP A 170 2.97 23.21 -19.39
CA ASP A 170 4.12 23.46 -18.52
C ASP A 170 3.77 23.18 -17.06
N THR A 171 4.03 21.95 -16.61
CA THR A 171 3.76 21.51 -15.24
C THR A 171 5.03 21.39 -14.41
N VAL A 172 5.03 21.95 -13.20
CA VAL A 172 6.12 21.73 -12.23
C VAL A 172 6.18 20.27 -11.77
N LYS A 173 7.26 19.56 -12.12
CA LYS A 173 7.51 18.17 -11.69
C LYS A 173 7.93 18.06 -10.22
N GLY A 174 7.57 16.94 -9.59
CA GLY A 174 7.96 16.61 -8.22
C GLY A 174 7.12 17.31 -7.14
N LEU A 175 5.95 17.82 -7.51
CA LEU A 175 4.88 18.17 -6.57
C LEU A 175 3.86 17.02 -6.54
N ARG A 176 3.26 16.78 -5.37
CA ARG A 176 2.17 15.83 -5.21
C ARG A 176 0.95 16.55 -4.67
N THR A 177 -0.24 16.13 -5.13
CA THR A 177 -1.49 16.53 -4.50
C THR A 177 -1.57 15.86 -3.13
N VAL A 178 -1.77 16.66 -2.08
CA VAL A 178 -2.01 16.14 -0.73
C VAL A 178 -3.37 16.64 -0.29
N HIS A 179 -4.33 15.72 -0.17
CA HIS A 179 -5.62 16.00 0.45
C HIS A 179 -5.41 16.02 1.96
N LYS A 180 -5.64 17.17 2.57
CA LYS A 180 -5.61 17.34 4.02
C LYS A 180 -7.02 17.65 4.48
N TRP A 181 -7.37 17.08 5.62
CA TRP A 181 -8.58 17.40 6.34
C TRP A 181 -8.18 17.83 7.76
N ALA A 182 -8.99 18.69 8.34
CA ALA A 182 -8.87 19.11 9.72
C ALA A 182 -10.28 19.40 10.23
N TYR A 183 -10.49 19.22 11.54
CA TYR A 183 -11.71 19.70 12.17
C TYR A 183 -11.65 21.23 12.24
N GLU A 184 -12.80 21.88 12.09
CA GLU A 184 -12.92 23.34 12.26
C GLU A 184 -12.56 23.77 13.67
N ILE A 185 -12.85 22.91 14.66
CA ILE A 185 -12.48 23.08 16.06
C ILE A 185 -11.34 22.12 16.37
N ASP A 186 -10.31 22.59 17.06
CA ASP A 186 -9.21 21.76 17.51
C ASP A 186 -9.72 20.65 18.46
N PRO A 187 -9.54 19.35 18.11
CA PRO A 187 -9.93 18.26 18.98
C PRO A 187 -9.25 18.24 20.34
N ALA A 188 -8.10 18.92 20.50
CA ALA A 188 -7.43 19.04 21.80
C ALA A 188 -8.12 20.06 22.72
N SER A 189 -8.77 21.09 22.16
CA SER A 189 -9.49 22.09 22.95
C SER A 189 -10.88 21.59 23.35
N ASP A 190 -11.62 21.01 22.41
CA ASP A 190 -12.90 20.36 22.67
C ASP A 190 -13.08 19.13 21.77
N PRO A 191 -12.77 17.92 22.28
CA PRO A 191 -12.88 16.68 21.52
C PRO A 191 -14.29 16.38 21.01
N LYS A 192 -15.32 16.81 21.75
CA LYS A 192 -16.72 16.48 21.45
C LYS A 192 -17.28 17.46 20.43
N ALA A 193 -17.03 18.76 20.62
CA ALA A 193 -17.49 19.78 19.68
C ALA A 193 -16.84 19.61 18.30
N ALA A 194 -15.56 19.24 18.24
CA ALA A 194 -14.86 19.00 16.98
C ALA A 194 -15.49 17.88 16.14
N ARG A 195 -15.86 16.75 16.76
CA ARG A 195 -16.34 15.54 16.05
C ARG A 195 -17.84 15.50 15.83
N ARG A 196 -18.62 16.26 16.61
CA ARG A 196 -20.09 16.20 16.55
C ARG A 196 -20.67 16.56 15.17
N PRO A 197 -20.21 17.62 14.47
CA PRO A 197 -20.70 17.93 13.13
C PRO A 197 -20.46 16.78 12.15
N ALA A 198 -19.24 16.23 12.12
CA ALA A 198 -18.89 15.11 11.25
C ALA A 198 -19.71 13.84 11.57
N LEU A 199 -19.89 13.52 12.85
CA LEU A 199 -20.72 12.37 13.26
C LEU A 199 -22.17 12.53 12.80
N ASN A 200 -22.73 13.73 12.94
CA ASN A 200 -24.10 13.99 12.51
C ASN A 200 -24.23 13.93 10.98
N ASP A 201 -23.26 14.47 10.23
CA ASP A 201 -23.25 14.40 8.77
C ASP A 201 -23.18 12.95 8.29
N ILE A 202 -22.28 12.13 8.85
CA ILE A 202 -22.17 10.70 8.52
C ILE A 202 -23.48 9.98 8.87
N ALA A 203 -24.07 10.24 10.04
CA ALA A 203 -25.32 9.59 10.42
C ALA A 203 -26.49 9.91 9.47
N VAL A 204 -26.46 11.05 8.78
CA VAL A 204 -27.49 11.46 7.81
C VAL A 204 -27.17 10.96 6.40
N ASN A 205 -25.91 11.06 5.97
CA ASN A 205 -25.51 10.81 4.59
C ASN A 205 -24.98 9.39 4.34
N ASP A 206 -24.53 8.70 5.38
CA ASP A 206 -23.96 7.34 5.34
C ASP A 206 -24.36 6.53 6.59
N PRO A 207 -25.65 6.15 6.71
CA PRO A 207 -26.17 5.46 7.88
C PRO A 207 -25.60 4.04 8.05
N ASP A 208 -25.17 3.40 6.97
CA ASP A 208 -24.60 2.05 7.02
C ASP A 208 -23.22 2.07 7.69
N ALA A 209 -22.39 3.09 7.42
CA ALA A 209 -21.10 3.25 8.07
C ALA A 209 -21.24 3.48 9.58
N ILE A 210 -22.21 4.30 10.02
CA ILE A 210 -22.43 4.51 11.45
C ILE A 210 -23.01 3.26 12.14
N ALA A 211 -23.89 2.51 11.46
CA ALA A 211 -24.43 1.26 11.97
C ALA A 211 -23.32 0.22 12.21
N ALA A 212 -22.43 0.02 11.22
CA ALA A 212 -21.29 -0.89 11.34
C ALA A 212 -20.36 -0.51 12.51
N PHE A 213 -20.11 0.79 12.71
CA PHE A 213 -19.32 1.28 13.86
C PHE A 213 -20.02 0.97 15.19
N VAL A 214 -21.33 1.19 15.27
CA VAL A 214 -22.11 0.90 16.48
C VAL A 214 -22.06 -0.58 16.82
N ASP A 215 -22.27 -1.46 15.84
CA ASP A 215 -22.25 -2.92 16.03
C ASP A 215 -20.90 -3.43 16.53
N ASP A 216 -19.78 -3.01 15.91
CA ASP A 216 -18.44 -3.38 16.35
C ASP A 216 -18.14 -2.83 17.76
N TYR A 217 -18.51 -1.57 18.04
CA TYR A 217 -18.33 -1.00 19.37
C TYR A 217 -19.11 -1.78 20.43
N VAL A 218 -20.36 -2.17 20.13
CA VAL A 218 -21.19 -2.96 21.03
C VAL A 218 -20.57 -4.32 21.28
N ALA A 219 -20.20 -5.07 20.24
CA ALA A 219 -19.60 -6.40 20.34
C ALA A 219 -18.35 -6.43 21.23
N ARG A 220 -17.55 -5.36 21.23
CA ARG A 220 -16.34 -5.24 22.06
C ARG A 220 -16.62 -4.82 23.49
N ASN A 221 -17.65 -4.01 23.72
CA ASN A 221 -17.83 -3.30 24.99
C ASN A 221 -19.02 -3.77 25.82
N PHE A 222 -19.91 -4.61 25.27
CA PHE A 222 -21.16 -5.03 25.94
C PHE A 222 -20.92 -5.73 27.29
N ARG A 223 -19.77 -6.37 27.49
CA ARG A 223 -19.38 -7.02 28.77
C ARG A 223 -18.81 -6.04 29.79
N ASN A 224 -18.22 -4.94 29.33
CA ASN A 224 -17.48 -4.00 30.17
C ASN A 224 -18.37 -2.89 30.72
N ARG A 225 -19.42 -2.53 29.99
CA ARG A 225 -20.39 -1.51 30.44
C ARG A 225 -21.77 -1.75 29.82
N PRO A 226 -22.85 -1.34 30.51
CA PRO A 226 -24.16 -1.26 29.87
C PRO A 226 -24.13 -0.21 28.75
N ILE A 227 -24.68 -0.59 27.60
CA ILE A 227 -24.85 0.28 26.42
C ILE A 227 -26.35 0.45 26.21
N ALA A 228 -26.80 1.70 26.15
CA ALA A 228 -28.23 2.00 25.96
C ALA A 228 -28.73 1.38 24.64
N GLY A 229 -29.87 0.70 24.68
CA GLY A 229 -30.47 0.01 23.53
C GLY A 229 -29.95 -1.42 23.28
N VAL A 230 -28.96 -1.90 24.04
CA VAL A 230 -28.39 -3.25 23.88
C VAL A 230 -28.75 -4.15 25.07
N ARG A 231 -29.23 -5.37 24.78
CA ARG A 231 -29.51 -6.41 25.77
C ARG A 231 -28.39 -7.45 25.80
N THR A 232 -27.95 -7.87 26.99
CA THR A 232 -26.84 -8.84 27.20
C THR A 232 -27.25 -10.01 28.10
N TRP A 233 -26.75 -11.24 27.84
CA TRP A 233 -26.98 -12.46 28.65
C TRP A 233 -25.85 -13.49 28.46
N SER A 234 -25.77 -14.51 29.34
CA SER A 234 -24.74 -15.58 29.32
C SER A 234 -25.34 -16.98 29.57
N SER A 235 -24.75 -18.03 28.97
CA SER A 235 -25.04 -19.47 29.18
C SER A 235 -23.74 -20.29 29.32
N MET A 236 -23.79 -21.51 29.88
CA MET A 236 -22.64 -22.43 30.01
C MET A 236 -22.72 -23.57 28.98
N GLU A 237 -21.59 -23.93 28.35
CA GLU A 237 -21.45 -24.97 27.30
C GLU A 237 -20.17 -25.83 27.51
N ALA A 238 -20.12 -27.08 27.01
CA ALA A 238 -18.99 -28.02 27.17
C ALA A 238 -17.80 -27.71 26.23
N PHE A 239 -16.57 -28.04 26.65
CA PHE A 239 -15.31 -27.74 25.93
C PHE A 239 -15.01 -28.72 24.78
#